data_AF-A0A2H0RVH8-F1
#
_entry.id   AF-A0A2H0RVH8-F1
#
_cell.length_a   1.000
_cell.length_b   1.000
_cell.length_c   1.000
_cell.angle_alpha   90.00
_cell.angle_beta   90.00
_cell.angle_gamma   90.00
#
_symmetry.space_group_name_H-M   'P 1'
#
loop_
_entity.id
_entity.type
_entity.pdbx_description
1 polymer ?
#
loop_
_entity_poly.entity_id
_entity_poly.type
_entity_poly.pdbx_seq_one_letter_code
_entity_poly.pdbx_strand_id
1 'polypeptide(L)'
;MVSTQFITGILSSVILVVGAAWPIRKVSKPAYSVKNWLFLAGGLGMFTYSLLGYLEGGPIFFVILQVFILCASTLMMLNTGDRFDVTVLSSCGFAMILWTLTNYEGISTVFFILGLCGIGIGYALNTGTLRRNVMLVLGSIIIAVFSYIEMSWMFFWLNTFFALFSGYHALRLRK
;
A
#
# COMPACT_ATOMS: atom_id res chain seq x y z
N MET A 1 -19.89 -5.29 -24.09
CA MET A 1 -18.50 -5.76 -24.19
C MET A 1 -17.83 -5.48 -22.87
N VAL A 2 -17.08 -6.44 -22.31
CA VAL A 2 -16.33 -6.21 -21.06
C VAL A 2 -15.12 -5.34 -21.37
N SER A 3 -14.92 -4.24 -20.63
CA SER A 3 -13.77 -3.35 -20.88
C SER A 3 -12.45 -4.01 -20.48
N THR A 4 -11.39 -3.74 -21.24
CA THR A 4 -10.02 -4.20 -20.93
C THR A 4 -9.60 -3.75 -19.53
N GLN A 5 -10.01 -2.55 -19.12
CA GLN A 5 -9.77 -2.02 -17.77
C GLN A 5 -10.40 -2.93 -16.70
N PHE A 6 -11.67 -3.32 -16.86
CA PHE A 6 -12.36 -4.16 -15.90
C PHE A 6 -11.67 -5.52 -15.72
N ILE A 7 -11.30 -6.19 -16.82
CA ILE A 7 -10.59 -7.47 -16.79
C ILE A 7 -9.23 -7.32 -16.10
N THR A 8 -8.48 -6.27 -16.45
CA THR A 8 -7.17 -5.97 -15.86
C THR A 8 -7.29 -5.76 -14.35
N GLY A 9 -8.30 -5.02 -13.89
CA GLY A 9 -8.56 -4.80 -12.47
C GLY A 9 -8.86 -6.10 -11.71
N ILE A 10 -9.71 -6.97 -12.26
CA ILE A 10 -10.02 -8.28 -11.65
C ILE A 10 -8.78 -9.15 -11.57
N LEU A 11 -8.06 -9.35 -12.68
CA LEU A 11 -6.88 -10.22 -12.70
C LEU A 11 -5.81 -9.74 -11.72
N SER A 12 -5.55 -8.44 -11.69
CA SER A 12 -4.56 -7.83 -10.80
C SER A 12 -4.96 -7.98 -9.32
N SER A 13 -6.24 -7.75 -9.01
CA SER A 13 -6.78 -7.92 -7.65
C SER A 13 -6.69 -9.38 -7.19
N VAL A 14 -7.00 -10.34 -8.07
CA VAL A 14 -6.85 -11.77 -7.76
C VAL A 14 -5.39 -12.12 -7.48
N ILE A 15 -4.45 -11.64 -8.28
CA ILE A 15 -3.00 -11.85 -8.05
C ILE A 15 -2.58 -11.30 -6.68
N LEU A 16 -3.04 -10.10 -6.32
CA LEU A 16 -2.76 -9.49 -5.02
C LEU A 16 -3.38 -10.27 -3.85
N VAL A 17 -4.62 -10.74 -3.98
CA VAL A 17 -5.30 -11.56 -2.95
C VAL A 17 -4.58 -12.89 -2.78
N VAL A 18 -4.20 -13.55 -3.88
CA VAL A 18 -3.40 -14.79 -3.85
C VAL A 18 -2.04 -14.53 -3.20
N GLY A 19 -1.37 -13.42 -3.53
CA GLY A 19 -0.13 -13.01 -2.89
C GLY A 19 -0.28 -12.80 -1.39
N ALA A 20 -1.34 -12.12 -0.96
CA ALA A 20 -1.66 -11.90 0.45
C ALA A 20 -1.89 -13.23 1.20
N ALA A 21 -2.65 -14.14 0.61
CA ALA A 21 -2.96 -15.47 1.15
C ALA A 21 -1.78 -16.46 1.04
N TRP A 22 -0.75 -16.16 0.23
CA TRP A 22 0.36 -17.08 0.00
C TRP A 22 1.14 -17.33 1.30
N PRO A 23 1.47 -18.60 1.60
CA PRO A 23 2.14 -18.97 2.85
C PRO A 23 3.52 -18.32 2.97
N ILE A 24 3.83 -17.86 4.18
CA ILE A 24 5.12 -17.25 4.50
C ILE A 24 6.15 -18.38 4.61
N ARG A 25 7.02 -18.49 3.61
CA ARG A 25 8.20 -19.38 3.64
C ARG A 25 9.44 -18.56 3.96
N LYS A 26 10.30 -19.07 4.83
CA LYS A 26 11.62 -18.47 5.06
C LYS A 26 12.44 -18.65 3.79
N VAL A 27 12.80 -17.54 3.15
CA VAL A 27 13.69 -17.49 1.99
C VAL A 27 14.95 -16.73 2.36
N SER A 28 16.08 -17.07 1.74
CA SER A 28 17.37 -16.42 2.02
C SER A 28 17.42 -14.96 1.59
N LYS A 29 16.70 -14.63 0.51
CA LYS A 29 16.55 -13.26 0.00
C LYS A 29 15.07 -12.96 -0.31
N PRO A 30 14.55 -11.77 0.02
CA PRO A 30 13.18 -11.39 -0.31
C PRO A 30 12.82 -11.48 -1.79
N ALA A 31 13.78 -11.25 -2.70
CA ALA A 31 13.60 -11.43 -4.14
C ALA A 31 13.28 -12.87 -4.58
N TYR A 32 13.50 -13.88 -3.73
CA TYR A 32 13.11 -15.27 -4.00
C TYR A 32 11.74 -15.64 -3.41
N SER A 33 11.07 -14.70 -2.75
CA SER A 33 9.74 -14.90 -2.21
C SER A 33 8.69 -14.82 -3.32
N VAL A 34 8.02 -15.94 -3.60
CA VAL A 34 6.85 -15.98 -4.51
C VAL A 34 5.80 -14.95 -4.08
N LYS A 35 5.60 -14.79 -2.77
CA LYS A 35 4.68 -13.81 -2.21
C LYS A 35 5.02 -12.38 -2.64
N ASN A 36 6.31 -12.01 -2.60
CA ASN A 36 6.73 -10.66 -2.97
C ASN A 36 6.59 -10.42 -4.48
N TRP A 37 6.87 -11.43 -5.29
CA TRP A 37 6.62 -11.37 -6.74
C TRP A 37 5.14 -11.24 -7.08
N LEU A 38 4.26 -11.94 -6.38
CA LEU A 38 2.81 -11.78 -6.55
C LEU A 38 2.37 -10.36 -6.20
N PHE A 39 2.92 -9.76 -5.13
CA PHE A 39 2.65 -8.35 -4.82
C PHE A 39 3.17 -7.39 -5.89
N LEU A 40 4.39 -7.59 -6.41
CA LEU A 40 4.93 -6.75 -7.47
C LEU A 40 4.13 -6.90 -8.78
N ALA A 41 3.87 -8.12 -9.22
CA ALA A 41 3.12 -8.40 -10.44
C ALA A 41 1.68 -7.89 -10.35
N GLY A 42 1.00 -8.13 -9.22
CA GLY A 42 -0.31 -7.57 -8.95
C GLY A 42 -0.30 -6.04 -8.92
N GLY A 43 0.73 -5.43 -8.33
CA GLY A 43 0.94 -3.98 -8.34
C GLY A 43 1.16 -3.41 -9.74
N LEU A 44 1.93 -4.08 -10.60
CA LEU A 44 2.13 -3.68 -12.00
C LEU A 44 0.82 -3.79 -12.80
N GLY A 45 0.02 -4.82 -12.52
CA GLY A 45 -1.32 -4.95 -13.07
C GLY A 45 -2.26 -3.83 -12.61
N MET A 46 -2.24 -3.48 -11.31
CA MET A 46 -3.02 -2.35 -10.78
C MET A 46 -2.56 -0.99 -11.32
N PHE A 47 -1.26 -0.81 -11.59
CA PHE A 47 -0.74 0.34 -12.31
C PHE A 47 -1.27 0.41 -13.75
N THR A 48 -1.30 -0.72 -14.44
CA THR A 48 -1.88 -0.78 -15.79
C THR A 48 -3.37 -0.46 -15.76
N TYR A 49 -4.10 -0.98 -14.77
CA TYR A 49 -5.51 -0.65 -14.53
C TYR A 49 -5.73 0.86 -14.30
N SER A 50 -4.92 1.50 -13.46
CA SER A 50 -5.05 2.93 -13.19
C SER A 50 -4.64 3.79 -14.39
N LEU A 51 -3.63 3.36 -15.16
CA LEU A 51 -3.21 4.04 -16.39
C LEU A 51 -4.31 4.00 -17.45
N LEU A 52 -4.93 2.84 -17.67
CA LEU A 52 -6.08 2.71 -18.58
C LEU A 52 -7.24 3.61 -18.13
N GLY A 53 -7.54 3.61 -16.82
CA GLY A 53 -8.58 4.49 -16.27
C GLY A 53 -8.28 5.97 -16.47
N TYR A 54 -7.02 6.40 -16.35
CA TYR A 54 -6.61 7.77 -16.65
C TYR A 54 -6.78 8.13 -18.13
N LEU A 55 -6.41 7.22 -19.04
CA LEU A 55 -6.62 7.43 -20.49
C LEU A 55 -8.10 7.53 -20.88
N GLU A 56 -8.99 6.93 -20.08
CA GLU A 56 -10.45 7.05 -20.22
C GLU A 56 -11.04 8.29 -19.50
N GLY A 57 -10.19 9.18 -18.97
CA GLY A 57 -10.59 10.43 -18.30
C GLY A 57 -10.67 10.36 -16.78
N GLY A 58 -10.23 9.26 -16.16
CA GLY A 58 -10.14 9.12 -14.71
C GLY A 58 -9.02 9.97 -14.09
N PRO A 59 -8.94 10.05 -12.74
CA PRO A 59 -7.96 10.89 -12.06
C PRO A 59 -6.51 10.36 -12.21
N ILE A 60 -5.57 11.26 -12.55
CA ILE A 60 -4.13 10.94 -12.60
C ILE A 60 -3.56 10.54 -11.24
N PHE A 61 -4.20 11.00 -10.15
CA PHE A 61 -3.85 10.64 -8.79
C PHE A 61 -3.69 9.13 -8.59
N PHE A 62 -4.58 8.32 -9.17
CA PHE A 62 -4.49 6.86 -9.05
C PHE A 62 -3.27 6.28 -9.76
N VAL A 63 -2.78 6.90 -10.85
CA VAL A 63 -1.55 6.48 -11.52
C VAL A 63 -0.35 6.76 -10.62
N ILE A 64 -0.26 7.97 -10.08
CA ILE A 64 0.81 8.40 -9.16
C ILE A 64 0.83 7.50 -7.92
N LEU A 65 -0.35 7.20 -7.37
CA LEU A 65 -0.50 6.30 -6.24
C LEU A 65 0.03 4.89 -6.55
N GLN A 66 -0.26 4.34 -7.72
CA GLN A 66 0.26 3.02 -8.08
C GLN A 66 1.77 3.04 -8.28
N VAL A 67 2.36 4.14 -8.75
CA VAL A 67 3.83 4.31 -8.76
C VAL A 67 4.39 4.25 -7.34
N PHE A 68 3.76 4.91 -6.38
CA PHE A 68 4.17 4.85 -4.97
C PHE A 68 4.14 3.40 -4.42
N ILE A 69 3.06 2.66 -4.69
CA ILE A 69 2.91 1.27 -4.25
C ILE A 69 3.95 0.36 -4.91
N LEU A 70 4.27 0.60 -6.19
CA LEU A 70 5.33 -0.11 -6.90
C LEU A 70 6.71 0.16 -6.29
N CYS A 71 7.00 1.42 -5.92
CA CYS A 71 8.22 1.76 -5.19
C CYS A 71 8.32 0.99 -3.88
N ALA A 72 7.26 0.97 -3.06
CA ALA A 72 7.24 0.24 -1.79
C ALA A 72 7.44 -1.28 -2.01
N SER A 73 6.76 -1.86 -3.00
CA SER A 73 6.89 -3.29 -3.34
C SER A 73 8.29 -3.64 -3.83
N THR A 74 8.92 -2.75 -4.59
CA THR A 74 10.28 -2.93 -5.10
C THR A 74 11.30 -2.84 -3.98
N LEU A 75 11.20 -1.85 -3.08
CA LEU A 75 12.08 -1.73 -1.91
C LEU A 75 11.99 -2.97 -1.02
N MET A 76 10.76 -3.45 -0.76
CA MET A 76 10.51 -4.70 -0.04
C MET A 76 11.21 -5.91 -0.70
N MET A 77 11.29 -5.95 -2.04
CA MET A 77 11.99 -7.03 -2.77
C MET A 77 13.51 -6.90 -2.73
N LEU A 78 14.02 -5.68 -2.78
CA LEU A 78 15.46 -5.39 -2.78
C LEU A 78 16.09 -5.61 -1.40
N ASN A 79 15.29 -5.72 -0.33
CA ASN A 79 15.77 -5.89 1.04
C ASN A 79 16.74 -4.77 1.44
N THR A 80 16.39 -3.54 1.07
CA THR A 80 17.13 -2.34 1.39
C THR A 80 17.07 -2.05 2.90
N GLY A 81 17.98 -1.19 3.39
CA GLY A 81 18.02 -0.88 4.81
C GLY A 81 16.78 -0.10 5.25
N ASP A 82 16.20 -0.43 6.41
CA ASP A 82 15.00 0.23 6.96
C ASP A 82 15.06 1.77 6.91
N ARG A 83 16.24 2.36 7.17
CA ARG A 83 16.43 3.82 7.10
C ARG A 83 16.23 4.35 5.68
N PHE A 84 16.78 3.64 4.69
CA PHE A 84 16.64 4.01 3.29
C PHE A 84 15.18 3.92 2.85
N ASP A 85 14.49 2.84 3.21
CA ASP A 85 13.08 2.62 2.85
C ASP A 85 12.17 3.70 3.43
N VAL A 86 12.36 4.02 4.72
CA VAL A 86 11.63 5.10 5.39
C VAL A 86 11.89 6.43 4.69
N THR A 87 13.15 6.76 4.37
CA THR A 87 13.48 8.02 3.71
C THR A 87 12.84 8.11 2.32
N VAL A 88 13.03 7.11 1.47
CA VAL A 88 12.51 7.11 0.09
C VAL A 88 10.98 7.19 0.09
N LEU A 89 10.30 6.33 0.86
CA LEU A 89 8.84 6.32 0.89
C LEU A 89 8.25 7.57 1.55
N SER A 90 8.90 8.12 2.58
CA SER A 90 8.45 9.39 3.17
C SER A 90 8.64 10.55 2.19
N SER A 91 9.73 10.58 1.43
CA SER A 91 9.95 11.60 0.39
C SER A 91 8.93 11.49 -0.74
N CYS A 92 8.63 10.28 -1.24
CA CYS A 92 7.58 10.08 -2.24
C CYS A 92 6.20 10.48 -1.71
N GLY A 93 5.88 10.08 -0.47
CA GLY A 93 4.64 10.47 0.21
C GLY A 93 4.49 11.97 0.39
N PHE A 94 5.55 12.64 0.82
CA PHE A 94 5.58 14.09 0.95
C PHE A 94 5.38 14.79 -0.39
N ALA A 95 6.05 14.32 -1.45
CA ALA A 95 5.85 14.84 -2.80
C ALA A 95 4.38 14.68 -3.26
N MET A 96 3.75 13.53 -2.97
CA MET A 96 2.33 13.31 -3.26
C MET A 96 1.42 14.26 -2.47
N ILE A 97 1.70 14.51 -1.19
CA ILE A 97 0.93 15.47 -0.38
C ILE A 97 1.05 16.88 -0.96
N LEU A 98 2.27 17.33 -1.28
CA LEU A 98 2.47 18.64 -1.90
C LEU A 98 1.72 18.75 -3.24
N TRP A 99 1.79 17.71 -4.07
CA TRP A 99 1.07 17.67 -5.34
C TRP A 99 -0.45 17.72 -5.15
N THR A 100 -0.97 17.01 -4.16
CA THR A 100 -2.41 16.98 -3.83
C THR A 100 -2.91 18.35 -3.37
N LEU A 101 -2.11 19.04 -2.55
CA LEU A 101 -2.42 20.39 -2.07
C LEU A 101 -2.40 21.43 -3.21
N THR A 102 -1.52 21.27 -4.21
CA THR A 102 -1.47 22.19 -5.36
C THR A 102 -2.54 21.93 -6.41
N ASN A 103 -3.03 20.69 -6.52
CA ASN A 103 -4.07 20.30 -7.48
C ASN A 103 -5.49 20.25 -6.87
N TYR A 104 -5.66 20.76 -5.64
CA TYR A 104 -6.95 20.91 -4.95
C TYR A 104 -7.74 19.61 -4.73
N GLU A 105 -7.07 18.46 -4.56
CA GLU A 105 -7.74 17.17 -4.36
C GLU A 105 -8.35 16.96 -2.95
N GLY A 106 -8.57 18.03 -2.19
CA GLY A 106 -9.23 17.99 -0.89
C GLY A 106 -8.35 17.47 0.26
N ILE A 107 -8.73 17.82 1.49
CA ILE A 107 -8.00 17.42 2.70
C ILE A 107 -8.12 15.91 2.97
N SER A 108 -9.22 15.27 2.55
CA SER A 108 -9.41 13.83 2.71
C SER A 108 -8.34 13.02 1.96
N THR A 109 -7.95 13.44 0.76
CA THR A 109 -6.87 12.82 -0.02
C THR A 109 -5.51 12.90 0.69
N VAL A 110 -5.26 13.97 1.46
CA VAL A 110 -4.05 14.07 2.29
C VAL A 110 -4.04 13.00 3.38
N PHE A 111 -5.16 12.79 4.09
CA PHE A 111 -5.27 11.70 5.07
C PHE A 111 -5.04 10.34 4.41
N PHE A 112 -5.62 10.12 3.23
CA PHE A 112 -5.42 8.89 2.48
C PHE A 112 -3.94 8.64 2.14
N ILE A 113 -3.23 9.65 1.63
CA ILE A 113 -1.79 9.53 1.31
C ILE A 113 -0.97 9.27 2.58
N LEU A 114 -1.23 9.99 3.67
CA LEU A 114 -0.52 9.79 4.94
C LEU A 114 -0.70 8.35 5.47
N GLY A 115 -1.93 7.83 5.43
CA GLY A 115 -2.22 6.48 5.83
C GLY A 115 -1.51 5.44 4.95
N LEU A 116 -1.52 5.65 3.64
CA LEU A 116 -0.82 4.80 2.67
C LEU A 116 0.69 4.83 2.85
N CYS A 117 1.27 5.98 3.18
CA CYS A 117 2.69 6.08 3.49
C CYS A 117 3.05 5.26 4.73
N GLY A 118 2.23 5.36 5.79
CA GLY A 118 2.41 4.53 6.99
C GLY A 118 2.37 3.04 6.68
N ILE A 119 1.37 2.60 5.91
CA ILE A 119 1.23 1.20 5.49
C ILE A 119 2.41 0.77 4.59
N GLY A 120 2.76 1.57 3.58
CA GLY A 120 3.85 1.29 2.64
C GLY A 120 5.21 1.17 3.34
N ILE A 121 5.52 2.09 4.25
CA ILE A 121 6.71 2.01 5.11
C ILE A 121 6.65 0.76 5.98
N GLY A 122 5.50 0.49 6.62
CA GLY A 122 5.31 -0.71 7.43
C GLY A 122 5.58 -2.01 6.66
N TYR A 123 5.20 -2.09 5.38
CA TYR A 123 5.48 -3.25 4.54
C TYR A 123 6.95 -3.37 4.11
N ALA A 124 7.61 -2.25 3.82
CA ALA A 124 9.02 -2.24 3.44
C ALA A 124 9.93 -2.62 4.61
N LEU A 125 9.58 -2.22 5.84
CA LEU A 125 10.34 -2.54 7.04
C LEU A 125 10.45 -4.05 7.30
N ASN A 126 11.58 -4.41 7.91
CA ASN A 126 11.89 -5.79 8.30
C ASN A 126 10.75 -6.47 9.09
N THR A 127 10.45 -7.72 8.69
CA THR A 127 9.40 -8.53 9.30
C THR A 127 9.74 -8.86 10.76
N GLY A 128 8.75 -8.85 11.64
CA GLY A 128 8.93 -9.20 13.06
C GLY A 128 9.50 -8.07 13.93
N THR A 129 9.61 -6.84 13.40
CA THR A 129 10.04 -5.68 14.18
C THR A 129 8.85 -4.93 14.78
N LEU A 130 9.07 -4.30 15.95
CA LEU A 130 8.08 -3.42 16.58
C LEU A 130 7.73 -2.23 15.67
N ARG A 131 8.76 -1.62 15.06
CA ARG A 131 8.62 -0.43 14.20
C ARG A 131 7.68 -0.69 13.03
N ARG A 132 7.83 -1.82 12.35
CA ARG A 132 6.92 -2.26 11.29
C ARG A 132 5.47 -2.27 11.74
N ASN A 133 5.19 -2.97 12.84
CA ASN A 133 3.82 -3.13 13.29
C ASN A 133 3.21 -1.80 13.75
N VAL A 134 3.99 -0.91 14.39
CA VAL A 134 3.52 0.44 14.74
C VAL A 134 3.19 1.25 13.48
N MET A 135 4.04 1.22 12.45
CA MET A 135 3.76 1.94 11.19
C MET A 135 2.51 1.40 10.49
N LEU A 136 2.32 0.08 10.47
CA LEU A 136 1.11 -0.56 9.93
C LEU A 136 -0.14 -0.16 10.72
N VAL A 137 -0.06 -0.10 12.06
CA VAL A 137 -1.16 0.37 12.92
C VAL A 137 -1.51 1.81 12.61
N LEU A 138 -0.53 2.71 12.65
CA LEU A 138 -0.75 4.14 12.44
C LEU A 138 -1.32 4.40 11.04
N GLY A 139 -0.72 3.80 10.01
CA GLY A 139 -1.20 3.91 8.64
C GLY A 139 -2.64 3.41 8.51
N SER A 140 -2.96 2.24 9.07
CA SER A 140 -4.31 1.67 9.03
C SER A 140 -5.33 2.51 9.80
N ILE A 141 -4.98 3.08 10.95
CA ILE A 141 -5.87 3.99 11.70
C ILE A 141 -6.20 5.23 10.86
N ILE A 142 -5.18 5.83 10.23
CA ILE A 142 -5.38 7.02 9.39
C ILE A 142 -6.29 6.69 8.20
N ILE A 143 -6.08 5.55 7.53
CA ILE A 143 -6.97 5.11 6.43
C ILE A 143 -8.37 4.81 6.94
N ALA A 144 -8.53 4.23 8.13
CA ALA A 144 -9.86 4.01 8.72
C ALA A 144 -10.58 5.34 8.94
N VAL A 145 -9.91 6.36 9.51
CA VAL A 145 -10.48 7.71 9.68
C VAL A 145 -10.89 8.30 8.33
N PHE A 146 -10.02 8.24 7.33
CA PHE A 146 -10.36 8.66 5.96
C PHE A 146 -11.59 7.93 5.42
N SER A 147 -11.61 6.60 5.53
CA SER A 147 -12.71 5.77 5.01
C SER A 147 -14.03 6.05 5.71
N TYR A 148 -14.00 6.42 6.99
CA TYR A 148 -15.19 6.84 7.73
C TYR A 148 -15.73 8.18 7.20
N ILE A 149 -14.84 9.16 6.97
CA ILE A 149 -15.23 10.48 6.42
C ILE A 149 -15.82 10.33 5.01
N GLU A 150 -15.23 9.50 4.17
CA GLU A 150 -15.70 9.21 2.80
C GLU A 150 -16.85 8.19 2.76
N MET A 151 -17.41 7.80 3.91
CA MET A 151 -18.53 6.85 4.04
C MET A 151 -18.28 5.49 3.37
N SER A 152 -17.01 5.09 3.28
CA SER A 152 -16.59 3.82 2.70
C SER A 152 -16.45 2.72 3.75
N TRP A 153 -17.59 2.13 4.12
CA TRP A 153 -17.68 1.15 5.20
C TRP A 153 -16.82 -0.10 5.00
N MET A 154 -16.63 -0.55 3.76
CA MET A 154 -15.78 -1.70 3.46
C MET A 154 -14.31 -1.42 3.80
N PHE A 155 -13.77 -0.29 3.35
CA PHE A 155 -12.39 0.09 3.65
C PHE A 155 -12.23 0.47 5.12
N PHE A 156 -13.24 1.06 5.75
CA PHE A 156 -13.23 1.37 7.18
C PHE A 156 -13.02 0.11 8.04
N TRP A 157 -13.84 -0.93 7.84
CA TRP A 157 -13.74 -2.15 8.64
C TRP A 157 -12.47 -2.94 8.33
N LEU A 158 -12.04 -2.98 7.06
CA LEU A 158 -10.79 -3.62 6.66
C LEU A 158 -9.58 -3.00 7.39
N ASN A 159 -9.49 -1.67 7.38
CA ASN A 159 -8.37 -0.97 8.00
C ASN A 159 -8.45 -0.97 9.53
N THR A 160 -9.66 -0.96 10.11
CA THR A 160 -9.87 -1.19 11.55
C THR A 160 -9.34 -2.58 11.95
N PHE A 161 -9.66 -3.62 11.19
CA PHE A 161 -9.16 -4.97 11.44
C PHE A 161 -7.62 -5.02 11.36
N PHE A 162 -7.02 -4.45 10.31
CA PHE A 162 -5.56 -4.42 10.19
C PHE A 162 -4.88 -3.63 11.31
N ALA A 163 -5.45 -2.49 11.72
CA ALA A 163 -4.94 -1.73 12.86
C ALA A 163 -4.92 -2.57 14.15
N LEU A 164 -6.02 -3.28 14.45
CA LEU A 164 -6.10 -4.14 15.63
C LEU A 164 -5.13 -5.32 15.54
N PHE A 165 -5.05 -5.99 14.38
CA PHE A 165 -4.19 -7.14 14.16
C PHE A 165 -2.70 -6.77 14.29
N SER A 166 -2.26 -5.72 13.59
CA SER A 166 -0.88 -5.22 13.71
C SER A 166 -0.59 -4.69 15.13
N GLY A 167 -1.57 -4.10 15.80
CA GLY A 167 -1.44 -3.63 17.18
C GLY A 167 -1.20 -4.76 18.17
N TYR A 168 -1.95 -5.86 18.04
CA TYR A 168 -1.72 -7.07 18.82
C TYR A 168 -0.30 -7.61 18.64
N HIS A 169 0.19 -7.68 17.40
CA HIS A 169 1.55 -8.13 17.10
C HIS A 169 2.63 -7.17 17.63
N ALA A 170 2.40 -5.85 17.57
CA ALA A 170 3.29 -4.86 18.17
C ALA A 170 3.43 -5.06 19.69
N LEU A 171 2.30 -5.23 20.39
CA LEU A 171 2.30 -5.45 21.84
C LEU A 171 2.98 -6.76 22.24
N ARG A 172 2.82 -7.82 21.44
CA ARG A 172 3.47 -9.11 21.70
C ARG A 172 4.98 -9.06 21.54
N LEU A 173 5.51 -8.26 20.61
CA LEU A 173 6.95 -8.11 20.38
C LEU A 173 7.65 -7.17 21.38
N ARG A 174 6.87 -6.41 22.16
CA ARG A 174 7.39 -5.54 23.23
C ARG A 174 7.66 -6.31 24.53
N LYS A 175 6.98 -7.45 24.72
CA LYS A 175 7.20 -8.37 25.84
C LYS A 175 8.39 -9.25 25.56
#